data_AF-A0A656Z5N6-F1
#
_entry.id   AF-A0A656Z5N6-F1
#
_cell.length_a   1.000
_cell.length_b   1.000
_cell.length_c   1.000
_cell.angle_alpha   90.00
_cell.angle_beta   90.00
_cell.angle_gamma   90.00
#
_symmetry.space_group_name_H-M   'P 1'
#
loop_
_entity.id
_entity.type
_entity.pdbx_description
1 polymer ?
#
loop_
_entity_poly.entity_id
_entity_poly.type
_entity_poly.pdbx_seq_one_letter_code
_entity_poly.pdbx_strand_id
1 'polypeptide(L)'
;VGDSDLGITMSKAFAAASEAAHAEGEAAGIAKLLRTAGATMARVAPSTMGTLTATGFLRASKACDGINELGTAEIAAFWRAYRDGIAERGKAKVGDKTLLDVLDPIAVTLEAQASAGASLADALAAAAKAAEDALEATKTMVAQHGKAAAFQEKTIGLQDAG
;
A
#
# COMPACT_ATOMS: atom_id res chain seq x y z
N VAL A 1 -9.48 10.06 -12.09
CA VAL A 1 -10.83 9.77 -12.66
C VAL A 1 -11.43 8.58 -11.92
N GLY A 2 -12.75 8.55 -11.76
CA GLY A 2 -13.44 7.50 -11.00
C GLY A 2 -14.86 7.94 -10.65
N ASP A 3 -15.41 7.39 -9.58
CA ASP A 3 -16.73 7.69 -9.02
C ASP A 3 -16.69 8.56 -7.76
N SER A 4 -15.52 9.12 -7.45
CA SER A 4 -15.33 10.12 -6.39
C SER A 4 -15.63 9.65 -4.96
N ASP A 5 -15.70 8.33 -4.71
CA ASP A 5 -15.99 7.76 -3.39
C ASP A 5 -14.76 7.21 -2.65
N LEU A 6 -13.62 7.10 -3.35
CA LEU A 6 -12.45 6.38 -2.86
C LEU A 6 -11.90 6.98 -1.55
N GLY A 7 -11.75 8.31 -1.50
CA GLY A 7 -11.26 8.99 -0.29
C GLY A 7 -12.17 8.77 0.92
N ILE A 8 -13.49 8.78 0.73
CA ILE A 8 -14.47 8.50 1.80
C ILE A 8 -14.33 7.06 2.28
N THR A 9 -14.18 6.12 1.35
CA THR A 9 -14.04 4.69 1.65
C THR A 9 -12.75 4.42 2.41
N MET A 10 -11.62 4.95 1.96
CA MET A 10 -10.32 4.74 2.61
C MET A 10 -10.23 5.46 3.95
N SER A 11 -10.77 6.67 4.07
CA SER A 11 -10.82 7.40 5.35
C SER A 11 -11.54 6.59 6.44
N LYS A 12 -12.71 6.03 6.12
CA LYS A 12 -13.45 5.15 7.04
C LYS A 12 -12.67 3.87 7.37
N ALA A 13 -12.03 3.27 6.36
CA ALA A 13 -11.26 2.04 6.52
C ALA A 13 -10.08 2.22 7.49
N PHE A 14 -9.27 3.25 7.26
CA PHE A 14 -8.09 3.55 8.07
C PHE A 14 -8.46 4.01 9.48
N ALA A 15 -9.53 4.80 9.65
CA ALA A 15 -10.02 5.19 10.97
C ALA A 15 -10.39 3.95 11.82
N ALA A 16 -11.19 3.05 11.27
CA ALA A 16 -11.59 1.83 11.97
C ALA A 16 -10.41 0.88 12.24
N ALA A 17 -9.48 0.76 11.28
CA ALA A 17 -8.28 -0.06 11.46
C ALA A 17 -7.36 0.49 12.56
N SER A 18 -7.19 1.82 12.63
CA SER A 18 -6.43 2.50 13.67
C SER A 18 -7.07 2.28 15.05
N GLU A 19 -8.39 2.44 15.17
CA GLU A 19 -9.11 2.20 16.42
C GLU A 19 -8.96 0.75 16.89
N ALA A 20 -9.13 -0.21 15.98
CA ALA A 20 -9.01 -1.63 16.30
C ALA A 20 -7.57 -2.03 16.70
N ALA A 21 -6.55 -1.52 16.00
CA ALA A 21 -5.16 -1.76 16.37
C ALA A 21 -4.82 -1.13 17.73
N HIS A 22 -5.32 0.08 18.01
CA HIS A 22 -5.11 0.73 19.30
C HIS A 22 -5.77 -0.05 20.45
N ALA A 23 -7.00 -0.56 20.25
CA ALA A 23 -7.71 -1.36 21.23
C ALA A 23 -7.03 -2.71 21.53
N GLU A 24 -6.31 -3.28 20.56
CA GLU A 24 -5.52 -4.51 20.74
C GLU A 24 -4.30 -4.27 21.66
N GLY A 25 -3.71 -3.07 21.61
CA GLY A 25 -2.59 -2.64 22.45
C GLY A 25 -1.22 -3.15 21.97
N GLU A 26 -0.16 -2.40 22.30
CA GLU A 26 1.21 -2.67 21.81
C GLU A 26 1.75 -4.05 22.21
N ALA A 27 1.37 -4.55 23.39
CA ALA A 27 1.77 -5.86 23.90
C ALA A 27 1.32 -7.03 23.01
N ALA A 28 0.40 -6.79 22.07
CA ALA A 28 -0.04 -7.77 21.08
C ALA A 28 1.04 -8.12 20.03
N GLY A 29 2.01 -7.24 19.83
CA GLY A 29 3.08 -7.39 18.85
C GLY A 29 2.70 -6.94 17.44
N ILE A 30 3.71 -6.55 16.66
CA ILE A 30 3.58 -5.92 15.33
C ILE A 30 2.71 -6.76 14.39
N ALA A 31 3.01 -8.05 14.24
CA ALA A 31 2.28 -8.91 13.32
C ALA A 31 0.79 -9.00 13.64
N LYS A 32 0.41 -9.03 14.92
CA LYS A 32 -1.00 -9.08 15.34
C LYS A 32 -1.70 -7.75 15.07
N LEU A 33 -1.04 -6.62 15.35
CA LEU A 33 -1.58 -5.30 15.05
C LEU A 33 -1.85 -5.12 13.55
N LEU A 34 -0.90 -5.51 12.69
CA LEU A 34 -1.07 -5.48 11.23
C LEU A 34 -2.20 -6.38 10.76
N ARG A 35 -2.34 -7.57 11.36
CA ARG A 35 -3.43 -8.50 11.06
C ARG A 35 -4.79 -7.92 11.44
N THR A 36 -4.89 -7.31 12.63
CA THR A 36 -6.11 -6.66 13.12
C THR A 36 -6.50 -5.49 12.21
N ALA A 37 -5.54 -4.67 11.78
CA ALA A 37 -5.79 -3.59 10.82
C ALA A 37 -6.34 -4.14 9.49
N GLY A 38 -5.65 -5.11 8.87
CA GLY A 38 -6.07 -5.71 7.60
C GLY A 38 -7.44 -6.39 7.67
N ALA A 39 -7.68 -7.19 8.71
CA ALA A 39 -8.97 -7.85 8.92
C ALA A 39 -10.12 -6.84 9.15
N THR A 40 -9.84 -5.74 9.85
CA THR A 40 -10.82 -4.67 10.05
C THR A 40 -11.15 -3.97 8.74
N MET A 41 -10.14 -3.59 7.94
CA MET A 41 -10.36 -2.97 6.63
C MET A 41 -11.20 -3.84 5.71
N ALA A 42 -10.95 -5.15 5.67
CA ALA A 42 -11.73 -6.10 4.87
C ALA A 42 -13.22 -6.12 5.24
N ARG A 43 -13.56 -5.84 6.51
CA ARG A 43 -14.93 -5.82 7.01
C ARG A 43 -15.63 -4.47 6.75
N VAL A 44 -14.91 -3.36 6.95
CA VAL A 44 -15.53 -2.01 6.95
C VAL A 44 -15.54 -1.33 5.59
N ALA A 45 -14.67 -1.74 4.67
CA ALA A 45 -14.54 -1.16 3.34
C ALA A 45 -14.74 -2.24 2.26
N PRO A 46 -16.00 -2.63 1.96
CA PRO A 46 -16.33 -3.58 0.91
C PRO A 46 -16.17 -2.94 -0.47
N SER A 47 -14.94 -2.56 -0.82
CA SER A 47 -14.54 -2.00 -2.10
C SER A 47 -13.30 -2.73 -2.63
N THR A 48 -13.00 -2.54 -3.91
CA THR A 48 -11.76 -3.06 -4.50
C THR A 48 -10.54 -2.57 -3.72
N MET A 49 -10.45 -1.26 -3.47
CA MET A 49 -9.32 -0.67 -2.74
C MET A 49 -9.25 -1.12 -1.29
N GLY A 50 -10.39 -1.24 -0.59
CA GLY A 50 -10.44 -1.81 0.77
C GLY A 50 -9.93 -3.26 0.79
N THR A 51 -10.34 -4.07 -0.19
CA THR A 51 -9.91 -5.47 -0.32
C THR A 51 -8.42 -5.60 -0.64
N LEU A 52 -7.89 -4.74 -1.52
CA LEU A 52 -6.47 -4.70 -1.88
C LEU A 52 -5.63 -4.29 -0.66
N THR A 53 -5.96 -3.16 -0.05
CA THR A 53 -5.27 -2.63 1.14
C THR A 53 -5.29 -3.64 2.29
N ALA A 54 -6.45 -4.26 2.56
CA ALA A 54 -6.57 -5.32 3.56
C ALA A 54 -5.67 -6.52 3.25
N THR A 55 -5.61 -6.94 1.97
CA THR A 55 -4.72 -8.03 1.56
C THR A 55 -3.25 -7.67 1.78
N GLY A 56 -2.85 -6.44 1.45
CA GLY A 56 -1.50 -5.93 1.70
C GLY A 56 -1.13 -6.04 3.17
N PHE A 57 -1.97 -5.53 4.08
CA PHE A 57 -1.76 -5.63 5.53
C PHE A 57 -1.66 -7.08 6.03
N LEU A 58 -2.52 -7.97 5.53
CA LEU A 58 -2.50 -9.38 5.92
C LEU A 58 -1.24 -10.12 5.43
N ARG A 59 -0.69 -9.74 4.27
CA ARG A 59 0.57 -10.30 3.77
C ARG A 59 1.76 -9.74 4.53
N ALA A 60 1.77 -8.44 4.78
CA ALA A 60 2.83 -7.80 5.54
C ALA A 60 2.87 -8.27 7.00
N SER A 61 1.70 -8.52 7.62
CA SER A 61 1.59 -9.17 8.93
C SER A 61 2.39 -10.47 9.01
N LYS A 62 2.27 -11.35 7.99
CA LYS A 62 3.01 -12.61 7.93
C LYS A 62 4.52 -12.39 7.74
N ALA A 63 4.91 -11.40 6.95
CA ALA A 63 6.31 -11.05 6.77
C ALA A 63 6.96 -10.52 8.06
N CYS A 64 6.15 -9.97 8.96
CA CYS A 64 6.59 -9.47 10.27
C CYS A 64 6.34 -10.45 11.43
N ASP A 65 5.97 -11.71 11.17
CA ASP A 65 5.77 -12.69 12.24
C ASP A 65 7.09 -12.92 13.03
N GLY A 66 7.03 -12.80 14.35
CA GLY A 66 8.19 -12.95 15.24
C GLY A 66 9.12 -11.72 15.33
N ILE A 67 8.80 -10.64 14.62
CA ILE A 67 9.55 -9.39 14.66
C ILE A 67 9.05 -8.53 15.84
N ASN A 68 10.00 -8.02 16.63
CA ASN A 68 9.71 -7.18 17.79
C ASN A 68 10.01 -5.69 17.56
N GLU A 69 10.79 -5.37 16.53
CA GLU A 69 11.17 -4.00 16.18
C GLU A 69 11.24 -3.85 14.66
N LEU A 70 10.85 -2.68 14.14
CA LEU A 70 10.89 -2.38 12.72
C LEU A 70 12.09 -1.50 12.40
N GLY A 71 13.15 -2.11 11.87
CA GLY A 71 14.26 -1.40 11.23
C GLY A 71 14.06 -1.31 9.72
N THR A 72 15.10 -0.84 9.01
CA THR A 72 15.07 -0.66 7.56
C THR A 72 14.78 -1.98 6.82
N ALA A 73 15.39 -3.08 7.25
CA ALA A 73 15.21 -4.39 6.63
C ALA A 73 13.79 -4.94 6.82
N GLU A 74 13.22 -4.77 8.02
CA GLU A 74 11.88 -5.23 8.35
C GLU A 74 10.80 -4.41 7.62
N ILE A 75 11.02 -3.10 7.47
CA ILE A 75 10.16 -2.22 6.68
C ILE A 75 10.24 -2.54 5.18
N ALA A 76 11.43 -2.86 4.66
CA ALA A 76 11.56 -3.34 3.28
C ALA A 76 10.77 -4.65 3.06
N ALA A 77 10.91 -5.61 3.97
CA ALA A 77 10.16 -6.87 3.93
C ALA A 77 8.64 -6.66 4.03
N PHE A 78 8.20 -5.74 4.89
CA PHE A 78 6.80 -5.31 5.01
C PHE A 78 6.26 -4.82 3.67
N TRP A 79 6.92 -3.84 3.05
CA TRP A 79 6.41 -3.20 1.82
C TRP A 79 6.46 -4.13 0.62
N ARG A 80 7.49 -4.98 0.52
CA ARG A 80 7.54 -6.04 -0.50
C ARG A 80 6.33 -6.96 -0.39
N ALA A 81 6.07 -7.51 0.79
CA ALA A 81 4.95 -8.42 1.01
C ALA A 81 3.58 -7.73 0.80
N TYR A 82 3.48 -6.46 1.20
CA TYR A 82 2.29 -5.63 0.99
C TYR A 82 1.99 -5.45 -0.50
N ARG A 83 3.00 -4.99 -1.27
CA ARG A 83 2.95 -4.78 -2.72
C ARG A 83 2.63 -6.07 -3.48
N ASP A 84 3.31 -7.16 -3.15
CA ASP A 84 3.08 -8.46 -3.80
C ASP A 84 1.67 -9.00 -3.51
N GLY A 85 1.19 -8.85 -2.27
CA GLY A 85 -0.18 -9.21 -1.90
C GLY A 85 -1.24 -8.49 -2.73
N ILE A 86 -1.02 -7.19 -2.98
CA ILE A 86 -1.91 -6.37 -3.80
C ILE A 86 -1.81 -6.76 -5.27
N ALA A 87 -0.60 -6.97 -5.79
CA ALA A 87 -0.40 -7.38 -7.17
C ALA A 87 -1.10 -8.73 -7.48
N GLU A 88 -0.90 -9.73 -6.61
CA GLU A 88 -1.55 -11.03 -6.73
C GLU A 88 -3.09 -10.93 -6.67
N ARG A 89 -3.62 -10.11 -5.75
CA ARG A 89 -5.07 -9.96 -5.57
C ARG A 89 -5.71 -9.18 -6.72
N GLY A 90 -5.08 -8.07 -7.12
CA GLY A 90 -5.58 -7.14 -8.13
C GLY A 90 -5.35 -7.61 -9.56
N LYS A 91 -4.41 -8.54 -9.77
CA LYS A 91 -3.96 -9.03 -11.09
C LYS A 91 -3.47 -7.91 -12.02
N ALA A 92 -3.03 -6.80 -11.43
CA ALA A 92 -2.44 -5.67 -12.14
C ALA A 92 -0.92 -5.78 -12.12
N LYS A 93 -0.28 -5.05 -13.03
CA LYS A 93 1.17 -4.96 -13.20
C LYS A 93 1.59 -3.48 -13.18
N VAL A 94 2.88 -3.26 -12.97
CA VAL A 94 3.47 -1.92 -13.18
C VAL A 94 3.26 -1.52 -14.64
N GLY A 95 2.80 -0.29 -14.85
CA GLY A 95 2.38 0.31 -16.12
C GLY A 95 0.86 0.34 -16.32
N ASP A 96 0.08 -0.37 -15.51
CA ASP A 96 -1.38 -0.47 -15.69
C ASP A 96 -2.15 0.76 -15.16
N LYS A 97 -1.45 1.74 -14.58
CA LYS A 97 -1.97 2.92 -13.90
C LYS A 97 -2.87 2.54 -12.74
N THR A 98 -2.24 1.97 -11.72
CA THR A 98 -2.87 1.58 -10.45
C THR A 98 -1.95 1.96 -9.30
N LEU A 99 -2.42 1.76 -8.08
CA LEU A 99 -1.61 1.94 -6.88
C LEU A 99 -0.28 1.14 -6.89
N LEU A 100 -0.17 0.07 -7.69
CA LEU A 100 1.09 -0.69 -7.85
C LEU A 100 2.21 0.14 -8.47
N ASP A 101 1.87 1.11 -9.32
CA ASP A 101 2.84 2.00 -9.94
C ASP A 101 3.56 2.89 -8.92
N VAL A 102 2.98 3.05 -7.73
CA VAL A 102 3.58 3.76 -6.59
C VAL A 102 4.19 2.78 -5.58
N LEU A 103 3.49 1.68 -5.28
CA LEU A 103 3.98 0.70 -4.30
C LEU A 103 5.24 -0.02 -4.72
N ASP A 104 5.40 -0.29 -6.02
CA ASP A 104 6.59 -0.97 -6.51
C ASP A 104 7.86 -0.12 -6.32
N PRO A 105 7.90 1.16 -6.76
CA PRO A 105 9.02 2.05 -6.44
C PRO A 105 9.32 2.18 -4.95
N ILE A 106 8.29 2.21 -4.09
CA ILE A 106 8.47 2.23 -2.63
C ILE A 106 9.22 0.97 -2.17
N ALA A 107 8.73 -0.23 -2.53
CA ALA A 107 9.31 -1.49 -2.11
C ALA A 107 10.75 -1.64 -2.60
N VAL A 108 11.00 -1.37 -3.89
CA VAL A 108 12.35 -1.44 -4.49
C VAL A 108 13.31 -0.46 -3.83
N THR A 109 12.85 0.76 -3.53
CA THR A 109 13.68 1.77 -2.86
C THR A 109 14.06 1.33 -1.45
N LEU A 110 13.11 0.82 -0.67
CA LEU A 110 13.37 0.35 0.68
C LEU A 110 14.32 -0.86 0.71
N GLU A 111 14.18 -1.80 -0.23
CA GLU A 111 15.11 -2.93 -0.37
C GLU A 111 16.54 -2.46 -0.70
N ALA A 112 16.69 -1.47 -1.58
CA ALA A 112 17.98 -0.88 -1.91
C ALA A 112 18.60 -0.16 -0.70
N GLN A 113 17.81 0.63 0.04
CA GLN A 113 18.26 1.34 1.24
C GLN A 113 18.64 0.37 2.37
N ALA A 114 17.88 -0.72 2.56
CA ALA A 114 18.22 -1.78 3.49
C ALA A 114 19.55 -2.45 3.12
N SER A 115 19.74 -2.76 1.84
CA SER A 115 20.99 -3.35 1.33
C SER A 115 22.20 -2.43 1.48
N ALA A 116 21.98 -1.12 1.42
CA ALA A 116 23.01 -0.10 1.65
C ALA A 116 23.27 0.18 3.15
N GLY A 117 22.53 -0.44 4.07
CA GLY A 117 22.66 -0.21 5.51
C GLY A 117 22.20 1.18 5.95
N ALA A 118 21.29 1.81 5.20
CA ALA A 118 20.76 3.13 5.53
C ALA A 118 19.94 3.11 6.83
N SER A 119 19.92 4.25 7.53
CA SER A 119 19.03 4.42 8.68
C SER A 119 17.56 4.33 8.25
N LEU A 120 16.68 3.96 9.16
CA LEU A 120 15.25 3.87 8.85
C LEU A 120 14.69 5.22 8.40
N ALA A 121 15.14 6.32 9.02
CA ALA A 121 14.70 7.67 8.65
C ALA A 121 15.08 8.04 7.21
N ASP A 122 16.33 7.77 6.82
CA ASP A 122 16.80 8.05 5.45
C ASP A 122 16.08 7.16 4.43
N ALA A 123 15.86 5.89 4.77
CA ALA A 123 15.16 4.94 3.91
C ALA A 123 13.70 5.36 3.68
N LEU A 124 13.00 5.80 4.72
CA LEU A 124 11.63 6.31 4.62
C LEU A 124 11.56 7.61 3.83
N ALA A 125 12.53 8.52 3.99
CA ALA A 125 12.60 9.76 3.20
C ALA A 125 12.82 9.46 1.71
N ALA A 126 13.72 8.54 1.38
CA ALA A 126 13.95 8.10 0.00
C ALA A 126 12.71 7.43 -0.60
N ALA A 127 12.04 6.55 0.16
CA ALA A 127 10.82 5.88 -0.27
C ALA A 127 9.66 6.86 -0.49
N ALA A 128 9.51 7.87 0.38
CA ALA A 128 8.52 8.93 0.21
C ALA A 128 8.76 9.72 -1.08
N LYS A 129 10.03 10.07 -1.37
CA LYS A 129 10.37 10.74 -2.63
C LYS A 129 10.07 9.87 -3.85
N ALA A 130 10.41 8.58 -3.79
CA ALA A 130 10.09 7.63 -4.86
C ALA A 130 8.58 7.52 -5.08
N ALA A 131 7.77 7.55 -4.02
CA ALA A 131 6.32 7.54 -4.11
C ALA A 131 5.74 8.77 -4.80
N GLU A 132 6.25 9.97 -4.45
CA GLU A 132 5.83 11.24 -5.08
C GLU A 132 6.14 11.26 -6.58
N ASP A 133 7.36 10.87 -6.96
CA ASP A 133 7.79 10.84 -8.35
C ASP A 133 7.00 9.81 -9.16
N ALA A 134 6.73 8.64 -8.56
CA ALA A 134 5.92 7.59 -9.17
C ALA A 134 4.46 8.02 -9.37
N LEU A 135 3.86 8.67 -8.37
CA LEU A 135 2.50 9.20 -8.47
C LEU A 135 2.39 10.20 -9.61
N GLU A 136 3.37 11.11 -9.75
CA GLU A 136 3.40 12.06 -10.85
C GLU A 136 3.53 11.35 -12.21
N ALA A 137 4.37 10.33 -12.30
CA ALA A 137 4.55 9.54 -13.52
C ALA A 137 3.25 8.86 -13.98
N THR A 138 2.33 8.53 -13.06
CA THR A 138 1.03 7.94 -13.43
C THR A 138 0.24 8.82 -14.39
N LYS A 139 0.44 10.14 -14.41
CA LYS A 139 -0.23 11.05 -15.38
C LYS A 139 0.09 10.70 -16.83
N THR A 140 1.20 10.03 -17.11
CA THR A 140 1.59 9.66 -18.47
C THR A 140 0.99 8.33 -18.93
N MET A 141 0.30 7.61 -18.04
CA MET A 141 -0.20 6.25 -18.27
C MET A 141 -1.67 6.24 -18.68
N VAL A 142 -2.09 5.15 -19.32
CA VAL A 142 -3.50 4.86 -19.63
C VAL A 142 -3.99 3.76 -18.71
N ALA A 143 -5.09 4.01 -18.00
CA ALA A 143 -5.69 3.03 -17.08
C ALA A 143 -6.13 1.75 -17.80
N GLN A 144 -5.61 0.62 -17.33
CA GLN A 144 -5.98 -0.72 -17.81
C GLN A 144 -6.96 -1.42 -16.85
N HIS A 145 -7.04 -0.98 -15.59
CA HIS A 145 -7.85 -1.60 -14.54
C HIS A 145 -8.81 -0.61 -13.86
N GLY A 146 -9.77 -1.18 -13.12
CA GLY A 146 -10.68 -0.45 -12.26
C GLY A 146 -11.67 0.45 -13.02
N LYS A 147 -12.34 1.35 -12.28
CA LYS A 147 -13.31 2.28 -12.87
C LYS A 147 -12.65 3.30 -13.81
N ALA A 148 -11.36 3.59 -13.61
CA ALA A 148 -10.59 4.49 -14.46
C ALA A 148 -10.42 3.95 -15.89
N ALA A 149 -10.34 2.64 -16.08
CA ALA A 149 -10.17 2.03 -17.41
C ALA A 149 -11.31 2.39 -18.39
N ALA A 150 -12.53 2.63 -17.90
CA ALA A 150 -13.66 3.06 -18.73
C ALA A 150 -13.43 4.42 -19.44
N PHE A 151 -12.45 5.20 -18.98
CA PHE A 151 -12.14 6.52 -19.51
C PHE A 151 -10.99 6.51 -20.55
N GLN A 152 -10.32 5.37 -20.76
CA GLN A 152 -9.28 5.19 -21.78
C GLN A 152 -8.24 6.34 -21.79
N GLU A 153 -7.94 6.95 -22.94
CA GLU A 153 -6.94 8.02 -23.09
C GLU A 153 -7.26 9.27 -22.25
N LYS A 154 -8.52 9.46 -21.81
CA LYS A 154 -8.89 10.57 -20.92
C LYS A 154 -8.29 10.45 -19.52
N THR A 155 -7.66 9.31 -19.21
CA THR A 155 -6.90 9.12 -17.97
C THR A 155 -5.52 9.77 -18.00
N ILE A 156 -4.99 10.07 -19.20
CA ILE A 156 -3.72 10.78 -19.37
C ILE A 156 -3.86 12.22 -18.86
N GLY A 157 -2.79 12.71 -18.21
CA GLY A 157 -2.71 14.02 -17.58
C GLY A 157 -3.22 14.06 -16.14
N LEU A 158 -3.85 12.98 -15.65
CA LEU A 158 -4.44 12.90 -14.32
C LEU A 158 -3.72 11.84 -13.49
N GLN A 159 -3.47 12.12 -12.22
CA GLN A 159 -2.90 11.11 -11.32
C GLN A 159 -3.89 9.94 -11.14
N ASP A 160 -3.35 8.74 -10.93
CA ASP A 160 -4.18 7.67 -10.36
C ASP A 160 -4.64 8.07 -8.95
N ALA A 161 -5.83 7.61 -8.56
CA ALA A 161 -6.41 7.98 -7.26
C ALA A 161 -6.05 6.99 -6.14
N GLY A 162 -5.55 5.81 -6.49
CA GLY A 162 -5.22 4.72 -5.58
C GLY A 162 -3.96 4.94 -4.77
#